data_AF-H3B236-F1
#
_entry.id   AF-H3B236-F1
#
_cell.length_a   1.000
_cell.length_b   1.000
_cell.length_c   1.000
_cell.angle_alpha   90.00
_cell.angle_beta   90.00
_cell.angle_gamma   90.00
#
_symmetry.space_group_name_H-M   'P 1'
#
loop_
_entity.id
_entity.type
_entity.pdbx_description
1 polymer ?
#
loop_
_entity_poly.entity_id
_entity_poly.type
_entity_poly.pdbx_seq_one_letter_code
_entity_poly.pdbx_strand_id
1 'polypeptide(L)'
;EFREQLPLFEELVSQVPPLLIKSLLKKHLEKLKVSMTHCRRTFIESFQEWDKAKTENRKQLRPTLGHPDKQAELESLCSQEEERESIQANRILINIQKLQDCVTEHAQEFVSAIATFAEKLLLEFDDVVTIDDVQIGNIEIAKEKTSTLLRRKRAGLQLENTDPKQLVERGSRTWPGVPSSQLSTNKREQTLVKETASITTAKTTLGHFSVVDARDRALMVYKQEFEKHLAQIEEQKEVLLTSTRRWEDCWRNSVLNIKQLYA
;
A
#
# COMPACT_ATOMS: atom_id res chain seq x y z
N GLU A 1 21.91 37.26 -14.06
CA GLU A 1 22.18 35.87 -14.46
C GLU A 1 21.90 34.85 -13.35
N PHE A 2 22.73 34.68 -12.31
CA PHE A 2 22.51 33.62 -11.29
C PHE A 2 21.14 33.71 -10.57
N ARG A 3 20.77 34.88 -10.04
CA ARG A 3 19.47 35.09 -9.38
C ARG A 3 18.26 34.83 -10.29
N GLU A 4 18.41 35.09 -11.59
CA GLU A 4 17.34 34.89 -12.59
C GLU A 4 17.15 33.41 -12.92
N GLN A 5 18.17 32.57 -12.70
CA GLN A 5 18.10 31.12 -12.91
C GLN A 5 17.47 30.37 -11.72
N LEU A 6 17.48 30.95 -10.51
CA LEU A 6 16.99 30.29 -9.30
C LEU A 6 15.49 29.94 -9.31
N PRO A 7 14.57 30.77 -9.84
CA PRO A 7 13.16 30.39 -9.98
C PRO A 7 12.98 29.18 -10.90
N LEU A 8 13.65 29.17 -12.05
CA LEU A 8 13.62 28.04 -12.99
C LEU A 8 14.21 26.77 -12.36
N PHE A 9 15.28 26.92 -11.59
CA PHE A 9 15.86 25.80 -10.83
C PHE A 9 14.88 25.26 -9.78
N GLU A 10 14.23 26.12 -8.98
CA GLU A 10 13.23 25.71 -7.98
C GLU A 10 12.08 24.93 -8.66
N GLU A 11 11.60 25.40 -9.81
CA GLU A 11 10.58 24.70 -10.61
C GLU A 11 11.07 23.33 -11.11
N LEU A 12 12.27 23.23 -11.67
CA LEU A 12 12.81 21.98 -12.20
C LEU A 12 13.06 20.95 -11.09
N VAL A 13 13.66 21.35 -9.96
CA VAL A 13 13.93 20.43 -8.86
C VAL A 13 12.62 19.98 -8.19
N SER A 14 11.56 20.80 -8.21
CA SER A 14 10.24 20.39 -7.74
C SER A 14 9.63 19.22 -8.54
N GLN A 15 10.15 18.88 -9.71
CA GLN A 15 9.71 17.73 -10.50
C GLN A 15 10.35 16.40 -10.06
N VAL A 16 11.38 16.45 -9.22
CA VAL A 16 12.13 15.26 -8.75
C VAL A 16 11.33 14.41 -7.74
N PRO A 17 10.68 14.97 -6.70
CA PRO A 17 9.98 14.17 -5.69
C PRO A 17 8.94 13.18 -6.23
N PRO A 18 8.06 13.56 -7.18
CA PRO A 18 7.08 12.63 -7.75
C PRO A 18 7.72 11.41 -8.40
N LEU A 19 8.88 11.56 -9.05
CA LEU A 19 9.59 10.45 -9.71
C LEU A 19 10.17 9.48 -8.68
N LEU A 20 10.81 10.01 -7.63
CA LEU A 20 11.42 9.21 -6.57
C LEU A 20 10.36 8.46 -5.75
N ILE A 21 9.29 9.14 -5.35
CA ILE A 21 8.20 8.54 -4.58
C ILE A 21 7.45 7.50 -5.42
N LYS A 22 7.22 7.75 -6.71
CA LYS A 22 6.64 6.75 -7.62
C LYS A 22 7.52 5.50 -7.75
N SER A 23 8.83 5.66 -7.78
CA SER A 23 9.78 4.53 -7.79
C SER A 23 9.70 3.72 -6.50
N LEU A 24 9.67 4.38 -5.34
CA LEU A 24 9.48 3.74 -4.03
C LEU A 24 8.16 2.96 -3.98
N LEU A 25 7.06 3.59 -4.39
CA LEU A 25 5.74 2.95 -4.47
C LEU A 25 5.78 1.67 -5.32
N LYS A 26 6.33 1.76 -6.54
CA LYS A 26 6.45 0.60 -7.43
C LYS A 26 7.24 -0.53 -6.79
N LYS A 27 8.36 -0.22 -6.13
CA LYS A 27 9.20 -1.20 -5.44
C LYS A 27 8.42 -1.94 -4.35
N HIS A 28 7.66 -1.22 -3.52
CA HIS A 28 6.88 -1.83 -2.44
C HIS A 28 5.71 -2.67 -2.96
N LEU A 29 5.02 -2.22 -4.02
CA LEU A 29 3.95 -2.99 -4.65
C LEU A 29 4.47 -4.30 -5.28
N GLU A 30 5.62 -4.28 -5.94
CA GLU A 30 6.23 -5.50 -6.47
C GLU A 30 6.70 -6.43 -5.34
N LYS A 31 7.26 -5.90 -4.24
CA LYS A 31 7.61 -6.70 -3.06
C LYS A 31 6.38 -7.42 -2.49
N LEU A 32 5.28 -6.69 -2.28
CA LEU A 32 4.01 -7.26 -1.81
C LEU A 32 3.51 -8.36 -2.75
N LYS A 33 3.50 -8.10 -4.06
CA LYS A 33 3.06 -9.06 -5.07
C LYS A 33 3.88 -10.36 -5.00
N VAL A 34 5.20 -10.26 -4.95
CA VAL A 34 6.09 -11.44 -4.82
C VAL A 34 5.77 -12.22 -3.55
N SER A 35 5.68 -11.55 -2.39
CA SER A 35 5.36 -12.20 -1.12
C SER A 35 3.98 -12.90 -1.15
N MET A 36 2.94 -12.25 -1.67
CA MET A 36 1.62 -12.86 -1.81
C MET A 36 1.63 -14.08 -2.74
N THR A 37 2.35 -14.01 -3.86
CA THR A 37 2.47 -15.17 -4.77
C THR A 37 3.19 -16.34 -4.11
N HIS A 38 4.16 -16.06 -3.22
CA HIS A 38 4.83 -17.08 -2.44
C HIS A 38 3.86 -17.75 -1.45
N CYS A 39 3.13 -16.96 -0.64
CA CYS A 39 2.12 -17.50 0.29
C CYS A 39 1.09 -18.39 -0.43
N ARG A 40 0.56 -17.93 -1.57
CA ARG A 40 -0.40 -18.69 -2.37
C ARG A 40 0.18 -20.00 -2.89
N ARG A 41 1.43 -19.99 -3.36
CA ARG A 41 2.10 -21.18 -3.89
C ARG A 41 2.27 -22.25 -2.81
N THR A 42 2.80 -21.86 -1.65
CA THR A 42 2.97 -22.77 -0.51
C THR A 42 1.63 -23.39 -0.09
N PHE A 43 0.54 -22.62 -0.12
CA PHE A 43 -0.79 -23.17 0.13
C PHE A 43 -1.24 -24.17 -0.93
N ILE A 44 -1.06 -23.86 -2.22
CA ILE A 44 -1.45 -24.76 -3.32
C ILE A 44 -0.70 -26.09 -3.23
N GLU A 45 0.60 -26.06 -2.92
CA GLU A 45 1.41 -27.27 -2.75
C GLU A 45 0.86 -28.17 -1.63
N SER A 46 0.56 -27.60 -0.45
CA SER A 46 -0.08 -28.36 0.63
C SER A 46 -1.51 -28.80 0.28
N PHE A 47 -2.25 -27.99 -0.46
CA PHE A 47 -3.64 -28.29 -0.85
C PHE A 47 -3.73 -29.52 -1.78
N GLN A 48 -2.75 -29.70 -2.67
CA GLN A 48 -2.69 -30.86 -3.58
C GLN A 48 -2.57 -32.19 -2.82
N GLU A 49 -1.88 -32.21 -1.69
CA GLU A 49 -1.75 -33.43 -0.88
C GLU A 49 -3.10 -33.84 -0.27
N TRP A 50 -3.88 -32.88 0.20
CA TRP A 50 -5.20 -33.14 0.78
C TRP A 50 -6.23 -33.50 -0.29
N ASP A 51 -6.12 -32.89 -1.47
CA ASP A 51 -6.99 -33.26 -2.59
C ASP A 51 -6.72 -34.70 -3.05
N LYS A 52 -5.47 -35.16 -3.03
CA LYS A 52 -5.15 -36.59 -3.24
C LYS A 52 -5.82 -37.47 -2.18
N ALA A 53 -5.69 -37.16 -0.90
CA ALA A 53 -6.33 -37.93 0.18
C ALA A 53 -7.87 -37.98 0.01
N LYS A 54 -8.49 -36.84 -0.30
CA LYS A 54 -9.92 -36.72 -0.62
C LYS A 54 -10.33 -37.63 -1.79
N THR A 55 -9.56 -37.64 -2.87
CA THR A 55 -9.85 -38.52 -4.02
C THR A 55 -9.71 -40.00 -3.67
N GLU A 56 -8.78 -40.34 -2.77
CA GLU A 56 -8.57 -41.72 -2.35
C GLU A 56 -9.71 -42.21 -1.45
N ASN A 57 -10.11 -41.40 -0.46
CA ASN A 57 -11.28 -41.70 0.38
C ASN A 57 -12.55 -41.89 -0.46
N ARG A 58 -12.73 -41.05 -1.50
CA ARG A 58 -13.83 -41.21 -2.47
C ARG A 58 -13.80 -42.54 -3.21
N LYS A 59 -12.63 -43.04 -3.60
CA LYS A 59 -12.50 -44.33 -4.31
C LYS A 59 -12.71 -45.54 -3.39
N GLN A 60 -12.40 -45.38 -2.11
CA GLN A 60 -12.64 -46.41 -1.09
C GLN A 60 -14.13 -46.52 -0.78
N LEU A 61 -14.89 -45.43 -0.88
CA LEU A 61 -16.33 -45.41 -0.67
C LEU A 61 -17.07 -46.20 -1.78
N ARG A 62 -17.22 -47.51 -1.57
CA ARG A 62 -17.83 -48.46 -2.51
C ARG A 62 -19.16 -49.00 -1.97
N PRO A 63 -20.12 -49.39 -2.83
CA PRO A 63 -21.40 -49.96 -2.40
C PRO A 63 -21.27 -51.12 -1.41
N THR A 64 -20.23 -51.97 -1.59
CA THR A 64 -19.99 -53.12 -0.72
C THR A 64 -19.77 -52.76 0.76
N LEU A 65 -19.34 -51.53 1.07
CA LEU A 65 -19.13 -51.08 2.44
C LEU A 65 -20.44 -50.89 3.22
N GLY A 66 -21.60 -50.89 2.54
CA GLY A 66 -22.90 -50.83 3.20
C GLY A 66 -23.33 -52.15 3.87
N HIS A 67 -22.64 -53.26 3.59
CA HIS A 67 -22.99 -54.56 4.18
C HIS A 67 -22.72 -54.58 5.69
N PRO A 68 -23.58 -55.22 6.52
CA PRO A 68 -23.40 -55.25 7.98
C PRO A 68 -22.02 -55.73 8.44
N ASP A 69 -21.46 -56.75 7.77
CA ASP A 69 -20.12 -57.28 8.08
C ASP A 69 -18.96 -56.28 7.84
N LYS A 70 -19.21 -55.20 7.10
CA LYS A 70 -18.22 -54.17 6.76
C LYS A 70 -18.46 -52.84 7.48
N GLN A 71 -19.37 -52.81 8.45
CA GLN A 71 -19.72 -51.59 9.18
C GLN A 71 -18.49 -50.90 9.80
N ALA A 72 -17.57 -51.67 10.40
CA ALA A 72 -16.35 -51.13 11.00
C ALA A 72 -15.41 -50.47 9.97
N GLU A 73 -15.34 -51.02 8.75
CA GLU A 73 -14.55 -50.45 7.65
C GLU A 73 -15.16 -49.12 7.17
N LEU A 74 -16.49 -49.07 7.04
CA LEU A 74 -17.21 -47.84 6.67
C LEU A 74 -17.06 -46.75 7.73
N GLU A 75 -17.17 -47.09 9.02
CA GLU A 75 -16.97 -46.15 10.14
C GLU A 75 -15.54 -45.61 10.16
N SER A 76 -14.53 -46.48 9.98
CA SER A 76 -13.14 -46.05 9.89
C SER A 76 -12.92 -45.05 8.75
N LEU A 77 -13.49 -45.32 7.56
CA LEU A 77 -13.40 -44.41 6.42
C LEU A 77 -14.11 -43.06 6.70
N CYS A 78 -15.25 -43.08 7.39
CA CYS A 78 -15.94 -41.85 7.79
C CYS A 78 -15.09 -41.03 8.76
N SER A 79 -14.49 -41.65 9.77
CA SER A 79 -13.61 -40.96 10.72
C SER A 79 -12.37 -40.36 10.05
N GLN A 80 -11.77 -41.06 9.08
CA GLN A 80 -10.64 -40.53 8.29
C GLN A 80 -11.04 -39.30 7.48
N GLU A 81 -12.24 -39.30 6.88
CA GLU A 81 -12.73 -38.15 6.13
C GLU A 81 -13.07 -36.97 7.04
N GLU A 82 -13.68 -37.20 8.21
CA GLU A 82 -13.93 -36.16 9.22
C GLU A 82 -12.64 -35.49 9.70
N GLU A 83 -11.59 -36.28 9.97
CA GLU A 83 -10.28 -35.76 10.33
C GLU A 83 -9.68 -34.91 9.20
N ARG A 84 -9.72 -35.42 7.96
CA ARG A 84 -9.23 -34.70 6.78
C ARG A 84 -10.00 -33.39 6.55
N GLU A 85 -11.32 -33.39 6.73
CA GLU A 85 -12.18 -32.20 6.65
C GLU A 85 -11.79 -31.14 7.68
N SER A 86 -11.63 -31.55 8.93
CA SER A 86 -11.20 -30.68 10.04
C SER A 86 -9.83 -30.06 9.76
N ILE A 87 -8.86 -30.88 9.32
CA ILE A 87 -7.53 -30.40 8.93
C ILE A 87 -7.63 -29.39 7.79
N GLN A 88 -8.37 -29.70 6.73
CA GLN A 88 -8.50 -28.81 5.57
C GLN A 88 -9.14 -27.46 5.96
N ALA A 89 -10.22 -27.48 6.73
CA ALA A 89 -10.90 -26.28 7.18
C ALA A 89 -9.97 -25.36 8.00
N ASN A 90 -9.24 -25.95 8.96
CA ASN A 90 -8.26 -25.21 9.75
C ASN A 90 -7.13 -24.63 8.88
N ARG A 91 -6.63 -25.40 7.91
CA ARG A 91 -5.56 -24.95 7.00
C ARG A 91 -6.00 -23.83 6.06
N ILE A 92 -7.25 -23.85 5.59
CA ILE A 92 -7.84 -22.74 4.82
C ILE A 92 -7.81 -21.47 5.67
N LEU A 93 -8.29 -21.52 6.91
CA LEU A 93 -8.30 -20.36 7.82
C LEU A 93 -6.88 -19.84 8.09
N ILE A 94 -5.93 -20.72 8.38
CA ILE A 94 -4.52 -20.36 8.59
C ILE A 94 -3.93 -19.69 7.33
N ASN A 95 -4.24 -20.19 6.13
CA ASN A 95 -3.75 -19.59 4.90
C ASN A 95 -4.33 -18.19 4.66
N ILE A 96 -5.64 -18.03 4.88
CA ILE A 96 -6.28 -16.72 4.77
C ILE A 96 -5.66 -15.72 5.74
N GLN A 97 -5.42 -16.13 7.00
CA GLN A 97 -4.73 -15.31 7.98
C GLN A 97 -3.32 -14.93 7.50
N LYS A 98 -2.52 -15.88 7.02
CA LYS A 98 -1.18 -15.62 6.46
C LYS A 98 -1.20 -14.60 5.32
N LEU A 99 -2.21 -14.64 4.44
CA LEU A 99 -2.34 -13.67 3.36
C LEU A 99 -2.71 -12.28 3.89
N GLN A 100 -3.61 -12.19 4.87
CA GLN A 100 -3.98 -10.93 5.52
C GLN A 100 -2.80 -10.31 6.28
N ASP A 101 -2.04 -11.12 7.01
CA ASP A 101 -0.83 -10.72 7.72
C ASP A 101 0.22 -10.20 6.74
N CYS A 102 0.45 -10.92 5.65
CA CYS A 102 1.39 -10.52 4.60
C CYS A 102 1.06 -9.14 4.03
N VAL A 103 -0.21 -8.90 3.67
CA VAL A 103 -0.67 -7.62 3.15
C VAL A 103 -0.53 -6.50 4.18
N THR A 104 -0.84 -6.79 5.45
CA THR A 104 -0.75 -5.82 6.56
C THR A 104 0.69 -5.44 6.88
N GLU A 105 1.60 -6.42 6.96
CA GLU A 105 3.02 -6.22 7.23
C GLU A 105 3.66 -5.32 6.15
N HIS A 106 3.43 -5.63 4.87
CA HIS A 106 3.97 -4.82 3.78
C HIS A 106 3.39 -3.41 3.75
N ALA A 107 2.13 -3.23 4.18
CA ALA A 107 1.54 -1.91 4.31
C ALA A 107 2.20 -1.08 5.41
N GLN A 108 2.50 -1.69 6.57
CA GLN A 108 3.24 -1.03 7.64
C GLN A 108 4.66 -0.68 7.22
N GLU A 109 5.37 -1.60 6.56
CA GLU A 109 6.68 -1.34 5.98
C GLU A 109 6.66 -0.18 4.99
N PHE A 110 5.64 -0.12 4.11
CA PHE A 110 5.48 0.95 3.14
C PHE A 110 5.22 2.31 3.83
N VAL A 111 4.33 2.35 4.82
CA VAL A 111 4.05 3.57 5.60
C VAL A 111 5.32 4.10 6.27
N SER A 112 6.08 3.22 6.91
CA SER A 112 7.35 3.59 7.53
C SER A 112 8.35 4.10 6.48
N ALA A 113 8.52 3.37 5.38
CA ALA A 113 9.45 3.73 4.32
C ALA A 113 9.10 5.08 3.67
N ILE A 114 7.82 5.32 3.36
CA ILE A 114 7.40 6.58 2.71
C ILE A 114 7.44 7.76 3.67
N ALA A 115 7.16 7.56 4.97
CA ALA A 115 7.31 8.61 5.97
C ALA A 115 8.77 9.04 6.11
N THR A 116 9.69 8.09 6.32
CA THR A 116 11.13 8.37 6.41
C THR A 116 11.69 8.94 5.11
N PHE A 117 11.20 8.48 3.96
CA PHE A 117 11.66 8.99 2.68
C PHE A 117 11.18 10.42 2.42
N ALA A 118 9.91 10.72 2.74
CA ALA A 118 9.38 12.07 2.66
C ALA A 118 10.08 13.02 3.62
N GLU A 119 10.37 12.59 4.86
CA GLU A 119 11.16 13.34 5.83
C GLU A 119 12.53 13.73 5.27
N LYS A 120 13.28 12.76 4.74
CA LYS A 120 14.58 13.03 4.12
C LYS A 120 14.47 14.04 3.00
N LEU A 121 13.51 13.86 2.08
CA LEU A 121 13.33 14.80 0.99
C LEU A 121 13.00 16.21 1.50
N LEU A 122 12.08 16.34 2.48
CA LEU A 122 11.74 17.64 3.06
C LEU A 122 12.97 18.33 3.66
N LEU A 123 13.82 17.61 4.41
CA LEU A 123 15.05 18.18 4.95
C LEU A 123 16.07 18.55 3.86
N GLU A 124 16.22 17.75 2.81
CA GLU A 124 17.09 18.10 1.67
C GLU A 124 16.60 19.37 0.95
N PHE A 125 15.28 19.61 0.92
CA PHE A 125 14.72 20.83 0.33
C PHE A 125 14.86 22.08 1.19
N ASP A 126 15.18 21.94 2.49
CA ASP A 126 15.55 23.08 3.34
C ASP A 126 16.90 23.69 2.91
N ASP A 127 17.79 22.88 2.35
CA ASP A 127 19.13 23.30 1.92
C ASP A 127 19.16 23.80 0.46
N VAL A 128 18.07 23.64 -0.30
CA VAL A 128 17.98 24.09 -1.69
C VAL A 128 18.01 25.63 -1.76
N VAL A 129 19.00 26.19 -2.44
CA VAL A 129 19.14 27.65 -2.60
C VAL A 129 17.99 28.21 -3.42
N THR A 130 17.32 29.22 -2.85
CA THR A 130 16.23 29.97 -3.48
C THR A 130 16.66 31.41 -3.76
N ILE A 131 15.85 32.15 -4.50
CA ILE A 131 16.10 33.57 -4.79
C ILE A 131 16.21 34.44 -3.54
N ASP A 132 15.49 34.05 -2.48
CA ASP A 132 15.46 34.74 -1.19
C ASP A 132 16.76 34.54 -0.39
N ASP A 133 17.50 33.46 -0.67
CA ASP A 133 18.77 33.13 0.01
C ASP A 133 19.97 33.94 -0.54
N VAL A 134 19.81 34.57 -1.72
CA VAL A 134 20.87 35.33 -2.38
C VAL A 134 20.62 36.81 -2.22
N GLN A 135 21.51 37.56 -1.57
CA GLN A 135 21.41 39.01 -1.50
C GLN A 135 21.88 39.66 -2.82
N ILE A 136 21.21 40.74 -3.24
CA ILE A 136 21.80 41.62 -4.25
C ILE A 136 22.95 42.33 -3.56
N GLY A 137 24.17 42.21 -4.07
CA GLY A 137 25.28 43.01 -3.58
C GLY A 137 24.90 44.49 -3.61
N ASN A 138 25.24 45.23 -2.56
CA ASN A 138 25.03 46.68 -2.48
C ASN A 138 25.89 47.37 -3.55
N ILE A 139 25.42 47.37 -4.79
CA ILE A 139 25.91 48.28 -5.80
C ILE A 139 25.25 49.60 -5.43
N GLU A 140 26.04 50.61 -5.06
CA GLU A 140 25.52 51.99 -5.03
C GLU A 140 24.78 52.20 -6.34
N ILE A 141 23.44 52.30 -6.27
CA ILE A 141 22.64 52.61 -7.43
C ILE A 141 23.17 53.95 -7.92
N ALA A 142 23.87 53.95 -9.05
CA ALA A 142 24.38 55.16 -9.66
C ALA A 142 23.17 56.09 -9.79
N LYS A 143 23.13 57.17 -8.98
CA LYS A 143 21.97 58.04 -8.87
C LYS A 143 21.57 58.50 -10.26
N GLU A 144 20.47 57.99 -10.78
CA GLU A 144 19.99 58.41 -12.10
C GLU A 144 19.63 59.90 -12.02
N LYS A 145 20.00 60.67 -13.04
CA LYS A 145 19.65 62.09 -13.12
C LYS A 145 18.12 62.24 -13.02
N THR A 146 17.64 63.21 -12.24
CA THR A 146 16.22 63.49 -12.01
C THR A 146 15.43 63.65 -13.32
N SER A 147 16.07 64.19 -14.37
CA SER A 147 15.51 64.31 -15.72
C SER A 147 15.13 62.97 -16.35
N THR A 148 15.93 61.92 -16.12
CA THR A 148 15.71 60.58 -16.67
C THR A 148 14.57 59.88 -15.96
N LEU A 149 14.50 60.01 -14.64
CA LEU A 149 13.40 59.50 -13.81
C LEU A 149 12.07 60.17 -14.19
N LEU A 150 12.07 61.50 -14.37
CA LEU A 150 10.89 62.25 -14.83
C LEU A 150 10.44 61.80 -16.23
N ARG A 151 11.38 61.49 -17.14
CA ARG A 151 11.05 60.99 -18.48
C ARG A 151 10.44 59.58 -18.44
N ARG A 152 10.99 58.66 -17.63
CA ARG A 152 10.40 57.32 -17.42
C ARG A 152 9.00 57.41 -16.83
N LYS A 153 8.82 58.22 -15.78
CA LYS A 153 7.51 58.45 -15.15
C LYS A 153 6.48 58.99 -16.14
N ARG A 154 6.86 59.95 -16.98
CA ARG A 154 6.00 60.50 -18.04
C ARG A 154 5.69 59.50 -19.15
N ALA A 155 6.59 58.55 -19.42
CA ALA A 155 6.38 57.45 -20.36
C ALA A 155 5.59 56.26 -19.76
N GLY A 156 5.12 56.37 -18.50
CA GLY A 156 4.40 55.30 -17.81
C GLY A 156 5.28 54.10 -17.42
N LEU A 157 6.61 54.23 -17.49
CA LEU A 157 7.54 53.17 -17.10
C LEU A 157 7.74 53.18 -15.59
N GLN A 158 7.78 51.99 -14.99
CA GLN A 158 7.99 51.82 -13.55
C GLN A 158 9.37 52.35 -13.12
N LEU A 159 9.43 52.98 -11.95
CA LEU A 159 10.63 53.60 -11.40
C LEU A 159 11.39 52.70 -10.43
N GLU A 160 10.71 51.69 -9.87
CA GLU A 160 11.30 50.69 -8.98
C GLU A 160 11.66 49.44 -9.78
N ASN A 161 12.78 48.83 -9.44
CA ASN A 161 13.07 47.47 -9.89
C ASN A 161 12.05 46.56 -9.23
N THR A 162 11.14 45.96 -10.00
CA THR A 162 10.17 45.01 -9.49
C THR A 162 10.92 43.91 -8.75
N ASP A 163 10.74 43.80 -7.43
CA ASP A 163 11.27 42.67 -6.69
C ASP A 163 10.72 41.38 -7.33
N PRO A 164 11.56 40.35 -7.54
CA PRO A 164 11.12 39.14 -8.18
C PRO A 164 9.96 38.53 -7.39
N LYS A 165 8.88 38.21 -8.11
CA LYS A 165 7.64 37.69 -7.54
C LYS A 165 7.93 36.36 -6.84
N GLN A 166 7.65 36.27 -5.55
CA GLN A 166 7.83 35.04 -4.77
C GLN A 166 6.92 33.94 -5.33
N LEU A 167 7.51 32.76 -5.58
CA LEU A 167 6.78 31.60 -6.12
C LEU A 167 5.82 31.01 -5.09
N VAL A 168 6.18 31.05 -3.81
CA VAL A 168 5.36 30.58 -2.69
C VAL A 168 5.63 31.40 -1.44
N GLU A 169 4.69 31.39 -0.48
CA GLU A 169 4.90 31.92 0.86
C GLU A 169 6.12 31.25 1.51
N ARG A 170 7.06 32.08 1.96
CA ARG A 170 8.33 31.66 2.56
C ARG A 170 8.23 31.57 4.07
N GLY A 171 9.12 30.78 4.66
CA GLY A 171 9.25 30.62 6.10
C GLY A 171 9.06 29.17 6.56
N SER A 172 9.21 28.99 7.87
CA SER A 172 9.12 27.68 8.50
C SER A 172 7.69 27.16 8.43
N ARG A 173 7.56 25.85 8.20
CA ARG A 173 6.27 25.17 8.14
C ARG A 173 6.33 23.79 8.75
N THR A 174 5.28 23.41 9.47
CA THR A 174 5.06 22.05 9.94
C THR A 174 4.20 21.26 8.96
N TRP A 175 4.73 20.13 8.50
CA TRP A 175 4.09 19.19 7.59
C TRP A 175 3.51 18.02 8.38
N PRO A 176 2.24 17.63 8.12
CA PRO A 176 1.60 16.56 8.86
C PRO A 176 2.27 15.20 8.56
N GLY A 177 2.17 14.30 9.53
CA GLY A 177 2.66 12.93 9.41
C GLY A 177 1.82 12.07 8.46
N VAL A 178 2.25 10.83 8.28
CA VAL A 178 1.56 9.83 7.46
C VAL A 178 0.55 9.07 8.33
N PRO A 179 -0.73 8.99 7.94
CA PRO A 179 -1.73 8.24 8.69
C PRO A 179 -1.54 6.73 8.51
N SER A 180 -0.99 6.08 9.53
CA SER A 180 -0.72 4.63 9.57
C SER A 180 -1.97 3.78 9.80
N SER A 181 -2.99 4.32 10.46
CA SER A 181 -4.20 3.59 10.81
C SER A 181 -5.10 3.25 9.62
N GLN A 182 -4.96 3.97 8.49
CA GLN A 182 -5.77 3.74 7.31
C GLN A 182 -5.44 2.45 6.56
N LEU A 183 -4.32 1.81 6.89
CA LEU A 183 -3.84 0.57 6.28
C LEU A 183 -3.77 -0.59 7.28
N SER A 184 -4.79 -0.69 8.15
CA SER A 184 -4.98 -1.82 9.07
C SER A 184 -6.12 -2.71 8.61
N THR A 185 -6.02 -4.02 8.85
CA THR A 185 -7.13 -4.98 8.68
C THR A 185 -8.14 -4.90 9.82
N ASN A 186 -7.76 -4.32 10.96
CA ASN A 186 -8.63 -4.16 12.11
C ASN A 186 -9.47 -2.87 12.00
N LYS A 187 -10.79 -3.02 11.82
CA LYS A 187 -11.73 -1.90 11.72
C LYS A 187 -11.69 -0.95 12.92
N ARG A 188 -11.33 -1.42 14.12
CA ARG A 188 -11.18 -0.56 15.31
C ARG A 188 -9.90 0.28 15.24
N GLU A 189 -8.84 -0.25 14.65
CA GLU A 189 -7.60 0.51 14.45
C GLU A 189 -7.75 1.55 13.35
N GLN A 190 -8.56 1.27 12.32
CA GLN A 190 -8.91 2.25 11.28
C GLN A 190 -9.62 3.50 11.85
N THR A 191 -10.35 3.37 12.97
CA THR A 191 -11.00 4.51 13.64
C THR A 191 -10.07 5.35 14.51
N LEU A 192 -8.88 4.85 14.84
CA LEU A 192 -7.89 5.60 15.60
C LEU A 192 -7.06 6.44 14.63
N VAL A 193 -6.88 7.74 14.88
CA VAL A 193 -5.94 8.55 14.09
C VAL A 193 -4.54 8.32 14.65
N LYS A 194 -3.78 7.40 14.03
CA LYS A 194 -2.36 7.20 14.33
C LYS A 194 -1.53 7.71 13.16
N GLU A 195 -0.83 8.81 13.38
CA GLU A 195 0.06 9.41 12.39
C GLU A 195 1.52 9.23 12.79
N THR A 196 2.41 9.21 11.80
CA THR A 196 3.85 9.38 12.06
C THR A 196 4.12 10.79 12.57
N ALA A 197 5.34 11.05 13.06
CA ALA A 197 5.72 12.38 13.50
C ALA A 197 5.53 13.43 12.38
N SER A 198 5.07 14.61 12.77
CA SER A 198 5.07 15.80 11.91
C SER A 198 6.50 16.32 11.76
N ILE A 199 6.79 16.92 10.61
CA ILE A 199 8.13 17.43 10.28
C ILE A 199 8.05 18.94 10.14
N THR A 200 8.90 19.67 10.84
CA THR A 200 8.99 21.13 10.71
C THR A 200 10.23 21.48 9.90
N THR A 201 10.04 22.18 8.79
CA THR A 201 11.12 22.64 7.92
C THR A 201 11.43 24.09 8.20
N ALA A 202 12.69 24.50 8.01
CA ALA A 202 13.16 25.86 8.26
C ALA A 202 12.62 26.85 7.23
N LYS A 203 12.43 26.39 5.99
CA LYS A 203 11.81 27.17 4.92
C LYS A 203 10.79 26.36 4.13
N THR A 204 10.13 27.04 3.19
CA THR A 204 9.10 26.46 2.34
C THR A 204 9.40 26.79 0.87
N THR A 205 9.47 25.75 0.05
CA THR A 205 9.80 25.79 -1.39
C THR A 205 8.83 24.94 -2.20
N LEU A 206 8.78 25.11 -3.52
CA LEU A 206 7.97 24.25 -4.41
C LEU A 206 8.31 22.75 -4.24
N GLY A 207 9.57 22.44 -3.97
CA GLY A 207 10.03 21.09 -3.68
C GLY A 207 9.31 20.45 -2.49
N HIS A 208 9.15 21.18 -1.39
CA HIS A 208 8.45 20.69 -0.21
C HIS A 208 6.99 20.32 -0.50
N PHE A 209 6.27 21.21 -1.19
CA PHE A 209 4.89 20.92 -1.61
C PHE A 209 4.84 19.69 -2.51
N SER A 210 5.76 19.60 -3.46
CA SER A 210 5.84 18.46 -4.38
C SER A 210 6.10 17.14 -3.65
N VAL A 211 6.93 17.13 -2.60
CA VAL A 211 7.15 15.95 -1.74
C VAL A 211 5.86 15.51 -1.07
N VAL A 212 5.15 16.43 -0.40
CA VAL A 212 3.92 16.11 0.34
C VAL A 212 2.81 15.65 -0.60
N ASP A 213 2.61 16.35 -1.70
CA ASP A 213 1.60 16.02 -2.70
C ASP A 213 1.89 14.66 -3.38
N ALA A 214 3.15 14.38 -3.71
CA ALA A 214 3.54 13.07 -4.23
C ALA A 214 3.38 11.94 -3.18
N ARG A 215 3.74 12.20 -1.93
CA ARG A 215 3.58 11.26 -0.81
C ARG A 215 2.11 10.88 -0.61
N ASP A 216 1.23 11.87 -0.54
CA ASP A 216 -0.19 11.68 -0.27
C ASP A 216 -0.88 10.94 -1.44
N ARG A 217 -0.51 11.26 -2.69
CA ARG A 217 -0.94 10.48 -3.86
C ARG A 217 -0.46 9.03 -3.80
N ALA A 218 0.80 8.79 -3.44
CA ALA A 218 1.34 7.43 -3.36
C ALA A 218 0.65 6.61 -2.26
N LEU A 219 0.34 7.22 -1.12
CA LEU A 219 -0.45 6.59 -0.06
C LEU A 219 -1.85 6.22 -0.54
N MET A 220 -2.53 7.11 -1.28
CA MET A 220 -3.84 6.84 -1.84
C MET A 220 -3.81 5.66 -2.83
N VAL A 221 -2.82 5.62 -3.72
CA VAL A 221 -2.66 4.50 -4.68
C VAL A 221 -2.38 3.19 -3.94
N TYR A 222 -1.48 3.21 -2.96
CA TYR A 222 -1.17 2.01 -2.18
C TYR A 222 -2.40 1.51 -1.41
N LYS A 223 -3.20 2.42 -0.84
CA LYS A 223 -4.45 2.08 -0.14
C LYS A 223 -5.44 1.37 -1.04
N GLN A 224 -5.61 1.83 -2.28
CA GLN A 224 -6.49 1.17 -3.25
C GLN A 224 -6.02 -0.26 -3.56
N GLU A 225 -4.72 -0.48 -3.76
CA GLU A 225 -4.17 -1.83 -3.98
C GLU A 225 -4.28 -2.70 -2.71
N PHE A 226 -4.10 -2.13 -1.52
CA PHE A 226 -4.30 -2.82 -0.24
C PHE A 226 -5.75 -3.31 -0.08
N GLU A 227 -6.74 -2.43 -0.27
CA GLU A 227 -8.16 -2.77 -0.17
C GLU A 227 -8.55 -3.84 -1.21
N LYS A 228 -8.06 -3.70 -2.43
CA LYS A 228 -8.25 -4.68 -3.51
C LYS A 228 -7.68 -6.05 -3.14
N HIS A 229 -6.49 -6.11 -2.55
CA HIS A 229 -5.91 -7.38 -2.12
C HIS A 229 -6.70 -8.02 -0.98
N LEU A 230 -7.17 -7.25 -0.01
CA LEU A 230 -8.03 -7.76 1.06
C LEU A 230 -9.36 -8.30 0.53
N ALA A 231 -9.99 -7.59 -0.42
CA ALA A 231 -11.22 -8.06 -1.06
C ALA A 231 -11.01 -9.38 -1.81
N GLN A 232 -9.90 -9.51 -2.55
CA GLN A 232 -9.53 -10.76 -3.22
C GLN A 232 -9.29 -11.91 -2.24
N ILE A 233 -8.68 -11.63 -1.07
CA ILE A 233 -8.46 -12.65 -0.05
C ILE A 233 -9.80 -13.14 0.53
N GLU A 234 -10.73 -12.22 0.80
CA GLU A 234 -12.06 -12.60 1.31
C GLU A 234 -12.86 -13.40 0.27
N GLU A 235 -12.81 -13.01 -1.01
CA GLU A 235 -13.41 -13.79 -2.09
C GLU A 235 -12.82 -15.20 -2.16
N GLN A 236 -11.49 -15.32 -2.06
CA GLN A 236 -10.80 -16.62 -2.04
C GLN A 236 -11.25 -17.48 -0.85
N LYS A 237 -11.41 -16.89 0.33
CA LYS A 237 -11.93 -17.57 1.52
C LYS A 237 -13.33 -18.12 1.26
N GLU A 238 -14.25 -17.31 0.77
CA GLU A 238 -15.63 -17.73 0.52
C GLU A 238 -15.72 -18.84 -0.53
N VAL A 239 -14.93 -18.76 -1.60
CA VAL A 239 -14.85 -19.81 -2.63
C VAL A 239 -14.36 -21.12 -2.03
N LEU A 240 -13.29 -21.09 -1.22
CA LEU A 240 -12.72 -22.29 -0.59
C LEU A 240 -13.69 -22.91 0.41
N LEU A 241 -14.28 -22.11 1.30
CA LEU A 241 -15.23 -22.60 2.31
C LEU A 241 -16.50 -23.17 1.68
N THR A 242 -17.02 -22.53 0.63
CA THR A 242 -18.19 -23.03 -0.10
C THR A 242 -17.88 -24.36 -0.79
N SER A 243 -16.69 -24.49 -1.39
CA SER A 243 -16.24 -25.75 -2.01
C SER A 243 -16.12 -26.88 -0.98
N THR A 244 -15.57 -26.59 0.21
CA THR A 244 -15.47 -27.56 1.31
C THR A 244 -16.85 -28.00 1.80
N ARG A 245 -17.79 -27.08 2.03
CA ARG A 245 -19.17 -27.42 2.45
C ARG A 245 -19.90 -28.30 1.43
N ARG A 246 -19.79 -27.94 0.14
CA ARG A 246 -20.40 -28.75 -0.94
C ARG A 246 -19.85 -30.17 -0.96
N TRP A 247 -18.56 -30.34 -0.68
CA TRP A 247 -17.97 -31.65 -0.59
C TRP A 247 -18.51 -32.45 0.60
N GLU A 248 -18.56 -31.85 1.78
CA GLU A 248 -19.11 -32.45 3.00
C GLU A 248 -20.54 -32.97 2.77
N ASP A 249 -21.39 -32.16 2.13
CA ASP A 249 -22.76 -32.55 1.76
C ASP A 249 -22.77 -33.74 0.79
N CYS A 250 -21.95 -33.70 -0.25
CA CYS A 250 -21.84 -34.80 -1.22
C CYS A 250 -21.35 -36.10 -0.58
N TRP A 251 -20.36 -36.00 0.32
CA TRP A 251 -19.82 -37.14 1.04
C TRP A 251 -20.87 -37.75 1.96
N ARG A 252 -21.54 -36.94 2.79
CA ARG A 252 -22.60 -37.38 3.70
C ARG A 252 -23.73 -38.08 2.95
N ASN A 253 -24.19 -37.51 1.83
CA ASN A 253 -25.22 -38.12 0.99
C ASN A 253 -24.75 -39.45 0.40
N SER A 254 -23.49 -39.55 -0.03
CA SER A 254 -22.93 -40.80 -0.58
C SER A 254 -22.85 -41.90 0.48
N VAL A 255 -22.41 -41.57 1.70
CA VAL A 255 -22.37 -42.49 2.83
C VAL A 255 -23.78 -42.95 3.20
N LEU A 256 -24.74 -42.02 3.27
CA LEU A 256 -26.14 -42.33 3.60
C LEU A 256 -26.76 -43.27 2.56
N ASN A 257 -26.54 -43.01 1.27
CA ASN A 257 -27.02 -43.88 0.20
C ASN A 257 -26.44 -45.29 0.32
N ILE A 258 -25.14 -45.42 0.63
CA ILE A 258 -24.50 -46.74 0.79
C ILE A 258 -25.07 -47.50 1.99
N LYS A 259 -25.28 -46.82 3.13
CA LYS A 259 -25.91 -47.44 4.31
C LYS A 259 -27.33 -47.93 4.02
N GLN A 260 -28.07 -47.26 3.14
CA GLN A 260 -29.43 -47.64 2.75
C GLN A 260 -29.49 -48.83 1.77
N LEU A 261 -28.40 -49.21 1.11
CA LEU A 261 -28.41 -50.33 0.14
C LEU A 261 -28.67 -51.70 0.80
N TYR A 262 -28.39 -51.82 2.10
CA TYR A 262 -28.49 -53.07 2.87
C TYR A 262 -29.30 -52.91 4.17
N ALA A 263 -30.07 -51.82 4.27
CA ALA A 263 -30.97 -51.53 5.39
C ALA A 263 -32.27 -52.33 5.31
#